data_AF-A0A356I6Q5-F1
#
_entry.id   AF-A0A356I6Q5-F1
#
_cell.length_a   1.000
_cell.length_b   1.000
_cell.length_c   1.000
_cell.angle_alpha   90.00
_cell.angle_beta   90.00
_cell.angle_gamma   90.00
#
_symmetry.space_group_name_H-M   'P 1'
#
loop_
_entity.id
_entity.type
_entity.pdbx_description
1 polymer ?
#
loop_
_entity_poly.entity_id
_entity_poly.type
_entity_poly.pdbx_seq_one_letter_code
_entity_poly.pdbx_strand_id
1 'polypeptide(L)'
;DAHDYRYFPEPDLLPLQLSEEVIAAWRSELPELPEQRKARYVESLELPEYNASVLTADKAISDWFEEVLIHTSHVKAVSNFIMGEMMRLLAEENSEIGACKITPAALAKVVELIHAGTISHGAGKQIIEILFKTGGDPQQIIDEKGLAQVSDDSELEKWADKSIEEHPKPVDEYRAGNSASINFLMGQVMKMSRGKANPGAVMQLLKQKLDG
;
A
#
# COMPACT_ATOMS: atom_id res chain seq x y z
N ASP A 1 -15.65 -50.76 -7.91
CA ASP A 1 -14.95 -51.68 -7.02
C ASP A 1 -13.86 -50.97 -6.26
N ALA A 2 -13.87 -51.07 -4.93
CA ALA A 2 -12.77 -50.62 -4.09
C ALA A 2 -11.69 -51.71 -4.05
N HIS A 3 -10.42 -51.33 -4.19
CA HIS A 3 -9.30 -52.26 -4.16
C HIS A 3 -8.99 -52.73 -2.73
N ASP A 4 -8.82 -54.03 -2.55
CA ASP A 4 -8.40 -54.64 -1.28
C ASP A 4 -6.86 -54.58 -1.16
N TYR A 5 -6.38 -53.56 -0.45
CA TYR A 5 -4.95 -53.34 -0.19
C TYR A 5 -4.37 -54.26 0.89
N ARG A 6 -5.18 -55.13 1.52
CA ARG A 6 -4.74 -56.09 2.55
C ARG A 6 -3.89 -55.45 3.65
N TYR A 7 -4.37 -54.36 4.24
CA TYR A 7 -3.69 -53.70 5.37
C TYR A 7 -3.53 -54.67 6.56
N PHE A 8 -2.32 -54.74 7.11
CA PHE A 8 -2.00 -55.42 8.36
C PHE A 8 -0.99 -54.58 9.18
N PRO A 9 -0.92 -54.75 10.52
CA PRO A 9 0.03 -54.01 11.34
C PRO A 9 1.48 -54.37 11.00
N GLU A 10 2.34 -53.37 10.81
CA GLU A 10 3.77 -53.55 10.55
C GLU A 10 4.47 -54.18 11.76
N PRO A 11 4.90 -55.46 11.71
CA PRO A 11 5.50 -56.14 12.86
C PRO A 11 6.89 -55.60 13.22
N ASP A 12 7.60 -54.98 12.27
CA ASP A 12 8.97 -54.50 12.50
C ASP A 12 9.01 -53.14 13.22
N LEU A 13 7.87 -52.43 13.29
CA LEU A 13 7.76 -51.13 13.97
C LEU A 13 7.01 -51.27 15.29
N LEU A 14 7.66 -50.86 16.39
CA LEU A 14 7.00 -50.76 17.68
C LEU A 14 5.91 -49.67 17.64
N PRO A 15 4.80 -49.85 18.39
CA PRO A 15 3.78 -48.81 18.52
C PRO A 15 4.38 -47.51 19.06
N LEU A 16 4.12 -46.40 18.36
CA LEU A 16 4.53 -45.08 18.82
C LEU A 16 3.64 -44.63 19.99
N GLN A 17 4.25 -44.42 21.15
CA GLN A 17 3.58 -43.80 22.31
C GLN A 17 4.15 -42.39 22.52
N LEU A 18 3.28 -41.39 22.42
CA LEU A 18 3.62 -39.99 22.68
C LEU A 18 3.17 -39.63 24.10
N SER A 19 4.07 -39.08 24.90
CA SER A 19 3.71 -38.57 26.23
C SER A 19 2.98 -37.23 26.12
N GLU A 20 2.19 -36.87 27.14
CA GLU A 20 1.48 -35.60 27.16
C GLU A 20 2.43 -34.40 27.12
N GLU A 21 3.63 -34.53 27.71
CA GLU A 21 4.67 -33.49 27.71
C GLU A 21 5.20 -33.23 26.30
N VAL A 22 5.44 -34.28 25.51
CA VAL A 22 5.90 -34.16 24.12
C VAL A 22 4.82 -33.50 23.26
N ILE A 23 3.57 -33.91 23.44
CA ILE A 23 2.42 -33.31 22.72
C ILE A 23 2.29 -31.83 23.08
N ALA A 24 2.42 -31.47 24.36
CA ALA A 24 2.35 -30.08 24.81
C ALA A 24 3.49 -29.23 24.25
N ALA A 25 4.72 -29.76 24.23
CA ALA A 25 5.87 -29.08 23.65
C ALA A 25 5.63 -28.76 22.16
N TRP A 26 5.26 -29.76 21.35
CA TRP A 26 4.99 -29.53 19.92
C TRP A 26 3.81 -28.59 19.68
N ARG A 27 2.76 -28.64 20.50
CA ARG A 27 1.65 -27.68 20.41
C ARG A 27 2.10 -26.24 20.63
N SER A 28 3.09 -26.00 21.49
CA SER A 28 3.63 -24.66 21.74
C SER A 28 4.50 -24.12 20.60
N GLU A 29 4.99 -25.01 19.74
CA GLU A 29 5.78 -24.65 18.55
C GLU A 29 4.91 -24.36 17.31
N LEU A 30 3.62 -24.71 17.36
CA LEU A 30 2.71 -24.44 16.25
C LEU A 30 2.55 -22.93 16.07
N PRO A 31 2.74 -22.41 14.84
CA PRO A 31 2.51 -21.01 14.55
C PRO A 31 1.01 -20.68 14.67
N GLU A 32 0.72 -19.39 14.75
CA GLU A 32 -0.65 -18.88 14.62
C GLU A 32 -1.29 -19.39 13.32
N LEU A 33 -2.48 -19.98 13.44
CA LEU A 33 -3.22 -20.47 12.28
C LEU A 33 -3.76 -19.29 11.45
N PRO A 34 -3.94 -19.45 10.12
CA PRO A 34 -4.46 -18.38 9.27
C PRO A 34 -5.78 -17.77 9.75
N GLU A 35 -6.71 -18.58 10.27
CA GLU A 35 -7.99 -18.10 10.81
C GLU A 35 -7.81 -17.24 12.07
N GLN A 36 -6.91 -17.64 12.96
CA GLN A 36 -6.58 -16.88 14.18
C GLN A 36 -5.95 -15.54 13.81
N ARG A 37 -5.00 -15.57 12.86
CA ARG A 37 -4.34 -14.36 12.36
C ARG A 37 -5.33 -13.42 11.67
N LYS A 38 -6.25 -13.96 10.85
CA LYS A 38 -7.31 -13.17 10.22
C LYS A 38 -8.18 -12.48 11.26
N ALA A 39 -8.61 -13.20 12.30
CA ALA A 39 -9.40 -12.62 13.38
C ALA A 39 -8.64 -11.48 14.07
N ARG A 40 -7.35 -11.69 14.40
CA ARG A 40 -6.49 -10.64 14.97
C ARG A 40 -6.37 -9.41 14.05
N TYR A 41 -6.23 -9.61 12.74
CA TYR A 41 -6.15 -8.50 11.79
C TYR A 41 -7.45 -7.68 11.72
N VAL A 42 -8.60 -8.32 11.91
CA VAL A 42 -9.89 -7.60 11.97
C VAL A 42 -10.06 -6.89 13.31
N GLU A 43 -9.82 -7.58 14.43
CA GLU A 43 -10.11 -7.07 15.78
C GLU A 43 -9.08 -6.07 16.27
N SER A 44 -7.78 -6.35 16.08
CA SER A 44 -6.69 -5.54 16.63
C SER A 44 -6.17 -4.50 15.64
N LEU A 45 -6.23 -4.80 14.34
CA LEU A 45 -5.71 -3.92 13.29
C LEU A 45 -6.82 -3.19 12.51
N GLU A 46 -8.09 -3.43 12.88
CA GLU A 46 -9.28 -2.80 12.28
C GLU A 46 -9.36 -2.93 10.75
N LEU A 47 -8.76 -4.00 10.20
CA LEU A 47 -8.81 -4.25 8.77
C LEU A 47 -10.19 -4.78 8.36
N PRO A 48 -10.70 -4.39 7.18
CA PRO A 48 -11.86 -5.06 6.60
C PRO A 48 -11.61 -6.56 6.49
N GLU A 49 -12.65 -7.37 6.75
CA GLU A 49 -12.54 -8.82 6.73
C GLU A 49 -11.97 -9.37 5.41
N TYR A 50 -12.35 -8.74 4.28
CA TYR A 50 -11.81 -9.05 2.97
C TYR A 50 -10.28 -8.87 2.93
N ASN A 51 -9.78 -7.70 3.35
CA ASN A 51 -8.35 -7.41 3.37
C ASN A 51 -7.60 -8.39 4.28
N ALA A 52 -8.12 -8.63 5.48
CA ALA A 52 -7.54 -9.60 6.40
C ALA A 52 -7.45 -10.99 5.76
N SER A 53 -8.51 -11.46 5.10
CA SER A 53 -8.53 -12.77 4.46
C SER A 53 -7.51 -12.93 3.34
N VAL A 54 -7.29 -11.86 2.55
CA VAL A 54 -6.32 -11.84 1.46
C VAL A 54 -4.90 -11.82 2.00
N LEU A 55 -4.62 -10.99 3.01
CA LEU A 55 -3.29 -10.89 3.61
C LEU A 55 -2.87 -12.14 4.39
N THR A 56 -3.81 -12.93 4.89
CA THR A 56 -3.52 -14.18 5.64
C THR A 56 -3.63 -15.43 4.78
N ALA A 57 -3.92 -15.30 3.47
CA ALA A 57 -4.01 -16.44 2.56
C ALA A 57 -2.65 -17.10 2.30
N ASP A 58 -1.58 -16.31 2.33
CA ASP A 58 -0.19 -16.75 2.20
C ASP A 58 0.61 -16.34 3.44
N LYS A 59 1.32 -17.29 4.04
CA LYS A 59 2.09 -17.05 5.27
C LYS A 59 3.21 -16.04 5.06
N ALA A 60 3.93 -16.10 3.94
CA ALA A 60 5.04 -15.20 3.68
C ALA A 60 4.56 -13.76 3.48
N ILE A 61 3.44 -13.55 2.78
CA ILE A 61 2.81 -12.23 2.64
C ILE A 61 2.36 -11.70 4.01
N SER A 62 1.78 -12.59 4.80
CA SER A 62 1.26 -12.25 6.12
C SER A 62 2.37 -11.84 7.09
N ASP A 63 3.47 -12.60 7.16
CA ASP A 63 4.64 -12.28 7.97
C ASP A 63 5.30 -10.98 7.48
N TRP A 64 5.45 -10.81 6.16
CA TRP A 64 6.02 -9.60 5.58
C TRP A 64 5.19 -8.35 5.89
N PHE A 65 3.86 -8.47 5.89
CA PHE A 65 2.96 -7.39 6.33
C PHE A 65 3.22 -7.00 7.78
N GLU A 66 3.33 -7.96 8.71
CA GLU A 66 3.63 -7.66 10.11
C GLU A 66 5.02 -7.04 10.28
N GLU A 67 6.02 -7.48 9.51
CA GLU A 67 7.35 -6.86 9.51
C GLU A 67 7.31 -5.39 9.08
N VAL A 68 6.45 -5.02 8.12
CA VAL A 68 6.25 -3.60 7.74
C VAL A 68 5.66 -2.82 8.91
N LEU A 69 4.70 -3.40 9.64
CA LEU A 69 4.03 -2.72 10.76
C LEU A 69 4.95 -2.47 11.96
N ILE A 70 6.10 -3.14 12.06
CA ILE A 70 7.14 -2.79 13.04
C ILE A 70 7.68 -1.36 12.80
N HIS A 71 7.62 -0.89 11.56
CA HIS A 71 8.20 0.38 11.12
C HIS A 71 7.18 1.51 10.90
N THR A 72 5.87 1.22 10.96
CA THR A 72 4.82 2.21 10.78
C THR A 72 3.52 1.81 11.46
N SER A 73 2.77 2.79 11.95
CA SER A 73 1.41 2.58 12.50
C SER A 73 0.31 2.68 11.45
N HIS A 74 0.62 2.96 10.17
CA HIS A 74 -0.37 3.20 9.12
C HIS A 74 -0.89 1.90 8.49
N VAL A 75 -1.47 1.03 9.33
CA VAL A 75 -1.93 -0.33 8.99
C VAL A 75 -2.73 -0.38 7.69
N LYS A 76 -3.77 0.46 7.57
CA LYS A 76 -4.67 0.46 6.41
C LYS A 76 -3.95 0.85 5.12
N ALA A 77 -3.02 1.80 5.19
CA ALA A 77 -2.25 2.21 4.02
C ALA A 77 -1.31 1.09 3.57
N VAL A 78 -0.63 0.44 4.51
CA VAL A 78 0.22 -0.73 4.22
C VAL A 78 -0.60 -1.86 3.59
N SER A 79 -1.75 -2.22 4.18
CA SER A 79 -2.65 -3.24 3.63
C SER A 79 -3.03 -2.94 2.18
N ASN A 80 -3.39 -1.69 1.87
CA ASN A 80 -3.75 -1.28 0.51
C ASN A 80 -2.57 -1.34 -0.47
N PHE A 81 -1.36 -0.97 -0.04
CA PHE A 81 -0.17 -1.07 -0.90
C PHE A 81 0.24 -2.52 -1.18
N ILE A 82 0.13 -3.40 -0.18
CA ILE A 82 0.42 -4.82 -0.38
C ILE A 82 -0.61 -5.42 -1.34
N MET A 83 -1.91 -5.26 -1.04
CA MET A 83 -2.98 -5.84 -1.84
C MET A 83 -3.08 -5.27 -3.25
N GLY A 84 -2.68 -4.01 -3.43
CA GLY A 84 -2.67 -3.35 -4.73
C GLY A 84 -1.34 -3.51 -5.46
N GLU A 85 -0.37 -2.69 -5.09
CA GLU A 85 0.85 -2.51 -5.86
C GLU A 85 1.79 -3.72 -5.78
N MET A 86 2.02 -4.25 -4.57
CA MET A 86 2.91 -5.39 -4.37
C MET A 86 2.37 -6.65 -5.02
N MET A 87 1.11 -7.02 -4.77
CA MET A 87 0.49 -8.20 -5.38
C MET A 87 0.46 -8.13 -6.90
N ARG A 88 0.20 -6.94 -7.48
CA ARG A 88 0.31 -6.72 -8.93
C ARG A 88 1.72 -7.00 -9.44
N LEU A 89 2.74 -6.43 -8.82
CA LEU A 89 4.14 -6.59 -9.22
C LEU A 89 4.63 -8.04 -9.07
N LEU A 90 4.24 -8.71 -7.99
CA LEU A 90 4.53 -10.14 -7.77
C LEU A 90 3.91 -11.00 -8.86
N ALA A 91 2.67 -10.72 -9.25
CA ALA A 91 2.00 -11.45 -10.34
C ALA A 91 2.64 -11.18 -11.70
N GLU A 92 3.01 -9.93 -12.00
CA GLU A 92 3.65 -9.53 -13.26
C GLU A 92 5.03 -10.17 -13.45
N GLU A 93 5.82 -10.24 -12.38
CA GLU A 93 7.17 -10.81 -12.40
C GLU A 93 7.18 -12.32 -12.05
N ASN A 94 6.00 -12.91 -11.83
CA ASN A 94 5.80 -14.29 -11.37
C ASN A 94 6.76 -14.66 -10.22
N SER A 95 6.75 -13.81 -9.19
CA SER A 95 7.72 -13.83 -8.09
C SER A 95 7.01 -13.92 -6.74
N GLU A 96 7.76 -14.35 -5.73
CA GLU A 96 7.29 -14.44 -4.34
C GLU A 96 7.72 -13.20 -3.56
N ILE A 97 6.98 -12.84 -2.49
CA ILE A 97 7.27 -11.66 -1.68
C ILE A 97 8.69 -11.66 -1.09
N GLY A 98 9.23 -12.84 -0.78
CA GLY A 98 10.61 -12.99 -0.29
C GLY A 98 11.70 -12.75 -1.33
N ALA A 99 11.36 -12.76 -2.62
CA ALA A 99 12.32 -12.58 -3.72
C ALA A 99 12.41 -11.12 -4.22
N CYS A 100 11.50 -10.25 -3.79
CA CYS A 100 11.52 -8.83 -4.16
C CYS A 100 12.64 -8.07 -3.42
N LYS A 101 13.14 -6.98 -4.03
CA LYS A 101 14.22 -6.18 -3.42
C LYS A 101 13.73 -5.08 -2.49
N ILE A 102 12.43 -4.80 -2.49
CA ILE A 102 11.82 -3.85 -1.55
C ILE A 102 11.76 -4.49 -0.16
N THR A 103 12.32 -3.80 0.82
CA THR A 103 12.31 -4.25 2.21
C THR A 103 11.06 -3.76 2.93
N PRO A 104 10.63 -4.43 4.02
CA PRO A 104 9.53 -3.96 4.85
C PRO A 104 9.70 -2.51 5.34
N ALA A 105 10.92 -2.16 5.79
CA ALA A 105 11.26 -0.81 6.21
C ALA A 105 11.16 0.23 5.09
N ALA A 106 11.53 -0.14 3.85
CA ALA A 106 11.41 0.75 2.71
C ALA A 106 9.95 1.04 2.36
N LEU A 107 9.07 0.03 2.39
CA LEU A 107 7.64 0.26 2.18
C LEU A 107 7.04 1.13 3.29
N ALA A 108 7.37 0.86 4.56
CA ALA A 108 6.92 1.69 5.68
C ALA A 108 7.34 3.16 5.50
N LYS A 109 8.59 3.40 5.10
CA LYS A 109 9.09 4.76 4.82
C LYS A 109 8.33 5.44 3.67
N VAL A 110 7.99 4.71 2.59
CA VAL A 110 7.13 5.27 1.52
C VAL A 110 5.76 5.69 2.07
N VAL A 111 5.14 4.85 2.91
CA VAL A 111 3.85 5.15 3.52
C VAL A 111 3.93 6.39 4.42
N GLU A 112 4.96 6.51 5.26
CA GLU A 112 5.19 7.70 6.09
C GLU A 112 5.37 8.96 5.26
N LEU A 113 6.13 8.89 4.15
CA LEU A 113 6.35 10.04 3.26
C LEU A 113 5.06 10.51 2.57
N ILE A 114 4.15 9.58 2.25
CA ILE A 114 2.81 9.93 1.74
C ILE A 114 1.98 10.59 2.84
N HIS A 115 1.97 10.01 4.04
CA HIS A 115 1.20 10.57 5.15
C HIS A 115 1.69 11.95 5.57
N ALA A 116 3.00 12.18 5.51
CA ALA A 116 3.62 13.50 5.74
C ALA A 116 3.35 14.52 4.62
N GLY A 117 2.71 14.11 3.51
CA GLY A 117 2.48 14.98 2.34
C GLY A 117 3.77 15.34 1.59
N THR A 118 4.86 14.60 1.81
CA THR A 118 6.12 14.81 1.10
C THR A 118 6.03 14.30 -0.33
N ILE A 119 5.27 13.23 -0.56
CA ILE A 119 5.00 12.67 -1.89
C ILE A 119 3.51 12.40 -2.05
N SER A 120 3.03 12.42 -3.30
CA SER A 120 1.66 12.00 -3.61
C SER A 120 1.53 10.47 -3.56
N HIS A 121 0.31 9.97 -3.41
CA HIS A 121 0.04 8.54 -3.52
C HIS A 121 0.49 7.96 -4.88
N GLY A 122 0.36 8.74 -5.96
CA GLY A 122 0.83 8.35 -7.29
C GLY A 122 2.36 8.21 -7.35
N ALA A 123 3.10 9.15 -6.75
CA ALA A 123 4.54 9.05 -6.62
C ALA A 123 4.97 7.86 -5.76
N GLY A 124 4.23 7.56 -4.68
CA GLY A 124 4.44 6.38 -3.85
C GLY A 124 4.41 5.07 -4.63
N LYS A 125 3.44 4.91 -5.53
CA LYS A 125 3.37 3.74 -6.43
C LYS A 125 4.61 3.62 -7.31
N GLN A 126 5.03 4.72 -7.94
CA GLN A 126 6.24 4.74 -8.78
C GLN A 126 7.50 4.37 -7.99
N ILE A 127 7.63 4.86 -6.75
CA ILE A 127 8.76 4.52 -5.89
C ILE A 127 8.74 3.04 -5.53
N ILE A 128 7.57 2.47 -5.19
CA ILE A 128 7.43 1.03 -4.91
C ILE A 128 7.83 0.19 -6.12
N GLU A 129 7.42 0.54 -7.33
CA GLU A 129 7.84 -0.15 -8.56
C GLU A 129 9.37 -0.16 -8.72
N ILE A 130 10.03 0.97 -8.44
CA ILE A 130 11.49 1.09 -8.52
C ILE A 130 12.15 0.23 -7.43
N LEU A 131 11.70 0.35 -6.19
CA LEU A 131 12.22 -0.40 -5.05
C LEU A 131 12.03 -1.91 -5.23
N PHE A 132 10.91 -2.34 -5.81
CA PHE A 132 10.63 -3.74 -6.09
C PHE A 132 11.73 -4.36 -6.98
N LYS A 133 12.15 -3.63 -8.02
CA LYS A 133 13.12 -4.10 -9.03
C LYS A 133 14.58 -3.89 -8.64
N THR A 134 14.86 -2.76 -7.98
CA THR A 134 16.24 -2.29 -7.75
C THR A 134 16.63 -2.24 -6.28
N GLY A 135 15.66 -2.24 -5.36
CA GLY A 135 15.89 -1.98 -3.94
C GLY A 135 16.32 -0.53 -3.71
N GLY A 136 16.92 -0.28 -2.55
CA GLY A 136 17.50 1.04 -2.21
C GLY A 136 16.64 1.84 -1.23
N ASP A 137 16.94 3.14 -1.15
CA ASP A 137 16.30 4.04 -0.20
C ASP A 137 15.21 4.90 -0.86
N PRO A 138 13.97 4.92 -0.35
CA PRO A 138 12.89 5.75 -0.89
C PRO A 138 13.24 7.24 -1.01
N GLN A 139 14.01 7.81 -0.08
CA GLN A 139 14.36 9.24 -0.11
C GLN A 139 15.28 9.55 -1.29
N GLN A 140 16.28 8.70 -1.55
CA GLN A 140 17.17 8.87 -2.70
C GLN A 140 16.40 8.82 -4.02
N ILE A 141 15.44 7.90 -4.15
CA ILE A 141 14.59 7.82 -5.35
C ILE A 141 13.77 9.09 -5.53
N ILE A 142 13.25 9.67 -4.44
CA ILE A 142 12.51 10.94 -4.48
C ILE A 142 13.39 12.06 -5.02
N ASP A 143 14.61 12.18 -4.51
CA ASP A 143 15.54 13.24 -4.88
C ASP A 143 16.00 13.09 -6.33
N GLU A 144 16.36 11.88 -6.75
CA GLU A 144 16.80 11.58 -8.13
C GLU A 144 15.71 11.76 -9.19
N LYS A 145 14.47 11.38 -8.85
CA LYS A 145 13.33 11.47 -9.77
C LYS A 145 12.56 12.79 -9.63
N GLY A 146 12.91 13.62 -8.63
CA GLY A 146 12.23 14.87 -8.31
C GLY A 146 10.74 14.66 -8.01
N LEU A 147 10.40 13.65 -7.20
CA LEU A 147 9.02 13.25 -6.92
C LEU A 147 8.37 13.95 -5.71
N ALA A 148 9.12 14.81 -5.03
CA ALA A 148 8.62 15.59 -3.90
C ALA A 148 7.42 16.45 -4.32
N GLN A 149 6.43 16.57 -3.44
CA GLN A 149 5.32 17.48 -3.64
C GLN A 149 5.78 18.92 -3.51
N VAL A 150 5.28 19.76 -4.42
CA VAL A 150 5.50 21.19 -4.40
C VAL A 150 4.32 21.84 -3.67
N SER A 151 4.66 22.52 -2.59
CA SER A 151 3.75 23.33 -1.77
C SER A 151 4.16 24.81 -1.74
N ASP A 152 5.19 25.20 -2.51
CA ASP A 152 5.61 26.61 -2.62
C ASP A 152 4.55 27.39 -3.42
N ASP A 153 4.05 28.47 -2.81
CA ASP A 153 3.00 29.32 -3.37
C ASP A 153 3.37 29.84 -4.76
N SER A 154 4.65 30.11 -5.04
CA SER A 154 5.07 30.72 -6.31
C SER A 154 5.00 29.79 -7.53
N GLU A 155 5.22 28.48 -7.35
CA GLU A 155 5.04 27.49 -8.44
C GLU A 155 3.58 27.07 -8.56
N LEU A 156 2.89 26.91 -7.43
CA LEU A 156 1.46 26.60 -7.41
C LEU A 156 0.63 27.71 -8.07
N GLU A 157 0.95 28.98 -7.80
CA GLU A 157 0.31 30.14 -8.43
C GLU A 157 0.46 30.10 -9.95
N LYS A 158 1.66 29.82 -10.47
CA LYS A 158 1.90 29.74 -11.91
C LYS A 158 1.02 28.69 -12.59
N TRP A 159 0.88 27.51 -11.99
CA TRP A 159 0.01 26.47 -12.56
C TRP A 159 -1.48 26.82 -12.40
N ALA A 160 -1.87 27.40 -11.26
CA ALA A 160 -3.25 27.81 -11.03
C ALA A 160 -3.69 28.91 -12.00
N ASP A 161 -2.87 29.96 -12.15
CA ASP A 161 -3.12 31.07 -13.09
C ASP A 161 -3.22 30.56 -14.52
N LYS A 162 -2.27 29.72 -14.94
CA LYS A 162 -2.31 29.09 -16.26
C LYS A 162 -3.56 28.23 -16.46
N SER A 163 -3.99 27.48 -15.45
CA SER A 163 -5.22 26.69 -15.52
C SER A 163 -6.47 27.57 -15.65
N ILE A 164 -6.50 28.74 -15.00
CA ILE A 164 -7.62 29.69 -15.06
C ILE A 164 -7.64 30.37 -16.44
N GLU A 165 -6.49 30.79 -16.95
CA GLU A 165 -6.33 31.45 -18.25
C GLU A 165 -6.66 30.52 -19.43
N GLU A 166 -6.20 29.28 -19.41
CA GLU A 166 -6.43 28.32 -20.51
C GLU A 166 -7.86 27.75 -20.51
N HIS A 167 -8.62 27.92 -19.42
CA HIS A 167 -9.93 27.30 -19.23
C HIS A 167 -10.99 28.27 -18.69
N PRO A 168 -11.38 29.31 -19.46
CA PRO A 168 -12.36 30.32 -19.02
C PRO A 168 -13.76 29.74 -18.79
N LYS A 169 -14.17 28.73 -19.58
CA LYS A 169 -15.52 28.14 -19.44
C LYS A 169 -15.75 27.50 -18.05
N PRO A 170 -14.86 26.62 -17.54
CA PRO A 170 -14.96 26.13 -16.16
C PRO A 170 -14.95 27.22 -15.08
N VAL A 171 -14.24 28.33 -15.31
CA VAL A 171 -14.19 29.49 -14.41
C VAL A 171 -15.56 30.16 -14.33
N ASP A 172 -16.19 30.40 -15.48
CA ASP A 172 -17.52 31.01 -15.55
C ASP A 172 -18.60 30.10 -14.92
N GLU A 173 -18.53 28.79 -15.18
CA GLU A 173 -19.43 27.81 -14.58
C GLU A 173 -19.31 27.78 -13.06
N TYR A 174 -18.08 27.84 -12.52
CA TYR A 174 -17.85 27.90 -11.08
C TYR A 174 -18.48 29.17 -10.47
N ARG A 175 -18.24 30.33 -11.09
CA ARG A 175 -18.82 31.61 -10.66
C ARG A 175 -20.34 31.67 -10.78
N ALA A 176 -20.91 30.92 -11.72
CA ALA A 176 -22.37 30.75 -11.86
C ALA A 176 -22.98 29.80 -10.80
N GLY A 177 -22.17 29.25 -9.89
CA GLY A 177 -22.62 28.40 -8.79
C GLY A 177 -22.37 26.90 -8.99
N ASN A 178 -21.77 26.47 -10.10
CA ASN A 178 -21.39 25.07 -10.28
C ASN A 178 -20.05 24.78 -9.59
N SER A 179 -20.09 24.51 -8.28
CA SER A 179 -18.90 24.23 -7.48
C SER A 179 -18.08 23.04 -7.97
N ALA A 180 -18.65 22.13 -8.77
CA ALA A 180 -17.91 20.99 -9.32
C ALA A 180 -16.88 21.40 -10.39
N SER A 181 -17.05 22.55 -11.05
CA SER A 181 -16.15 23.00 -12.12
C SER A 181 -14.74 23.32 -11.62
N ILE A 182 -14.55 23.63 -10.33
CA ILE A 182 -13.21 23.80 -9.74
C ILE A 182 -12.39 22.51 -9.75
N ASN A 183 -13.04 21.33 -9.69
CA ASN A 183 -12.35 20.04 -9.75
C ASN A 183 -11.70 19.81 -11.12
N PHE A 184 -12.29 20.37 -12.19
CA PHE A 184 -11.69 20.33 -13.52
C PHE A 184 -10.40 21.15 -13.54
N LEU A 185 -10.42 22.39 -13.01
CA LEU A 185 -9.25 23.26 -12.92
C LEU A 185 -8.14 22.62 -12.06
N MET A 186 -8.50 22.06 -10.91
CA MET A 186 -7.57 21.26 -10.10
C MET A 186 -6.94 20.12 -10.92
N GLY A 187 -7.73 19.40 -11.71
CA GLY A 187 -7.24 18.34 -12.59
C GLY A 187 -6.21 18.83 -13.61
N GLN A 188 -6.38 20.03 -14.16
CA GLN A 188 -5.43 20.64 -15.09
C GLN A 188 -4.13 21.06 -14.39
N VAL A 189 -4.22 21.64 -13.20
CA VAL A 189 -3.04 21.94 -12.37
C VAL A 189 -2.26 20.66 -12.03
N MET A 190 -2.95 19.59 -11.65
CA MET A 190 -2.31 18.28 -11.39
C MET A 190 -1.64 17.72 -12.64
N LYS A 191 -2.23 17.91 -13.83
CA LYS A 191 -1.63 17.50 -15.10
C LYS A 191 -0.38 18.31 -15.45
N MET A 192 -0.42 19.64 -15.31
CA MET A 192 0.71 20.53 -15.61
C MET A 192 1.88 20.29 -14.64
N SER A 193 1.59 20.07 -13.37
CA SER A 193 2.58 19.75 -12.33
C SER A 193 3.08 18.31 -12.38
N ARG A 194 2.55 17.47 -13.28
CA ARG A 194 2.82 16.02 -13.36
C ARG A 194 2.59 15.30 -12.02
N GLY A 195 1.57 15.73 -11.28
CA GLY A 195 1.20 15.17 -9.98
C GLY A 195 2.08 15.61 -8.81
N LYS A 196 2.96 16.60 -9.01
CA LYS A 196 3.79 17.17 -7.94
C LYS A 196 3.04 18.19 -7.10
N ALA A 197 2.06 18.91 -7.65
CA ALA A 197 1.33 19.90 -6.87
C ALA A 197 0.58 19.22 -5.72
N ASN A 198 0.61 19.83 -4.53
CA ASN A 198 -0.19 19.35 -3.41
C ASN A 198 -1.69 19.65 -3.65
N PRO A 199 -2.58 18.64 -3.70
CA PRO A 199 -4.00 18.85 -4.03
C PRO A 199 -4.73 19.81 -3.08
N GLY A 200 -4.39 19.75 -1.78
CA GLY A 200 -5.00 20.62 -0.77
C GLY A 200 -4.63 22.07 -0.98
N ALA A 201 -3.33 22.34 -1.19
CA ALA A 201 -2.82 23.67 -1.48
C ALA A 201 -3.40 24.25 -2.79
N VAL A 202 -3.44 23.44 -3.85
CA VAL A 202 -4.06 23.83 -5.14
C VAL A 202 -5.53 24.18 -4.99
N MET A 203 -6.30 23.35 -4.28
CA MET A 203 -7.73 23.60 -4.08
C MET A 203 -7.96 24.90 -3.30
N GLN A 204 -7.17 25.15 -2.26
CA GLN A 204 -7.23 26.39 -1.49
C GLN A 204 -6.90 27.62 -2.36
N LEU A 205 -5.84 27.52 -3.16
CA LEU A 205 -5.39 28.60 -4.03
C LEU A 205 -6.40 28.92 -5.15
N LEU A 206 -6.98 27.90 -5.78
CA LEU A 206 -8.01 28.08 -6.80
C LEU A 206 -9.25 28.74 -6.21
N LYS A 207 -9.70 28.34 -5.03
CA LYS A 207 -10.83 28.99 -4.35
C LYS A 207 -10.52 30.46 -4.06
N GLN A 208 -9.35 30.74 -3.51
CA GLN A 208 -8.92 32.11 -3.22
C GLN A 208 -8.92 33.00 -4.47
N LYS A 209 -8.49 32.49 -5.62
CA LYS A 209 -8.44 33.24 -6.90
C LYS A 209 -9.81 33.38 -7.58
N LEU A 210 -10.75 32.46 -7.34
CA LEU A 210 -12.04 32.41 -8.03
C LEU A 210 -13.18 33.05 -7.22
N ASP A 211 -13.11 32.98 -5.89
CA ASP A 211 -14.07 33.57 -4.95
C ASP A 211 -13.77 35.05 -4.65
N GLY A 212 -12.54 35.50 -4.95
CA GLY A 212 -12.13 36.91 -4.91
C GLY A 212 -12.48 37.67 -6.19
#